data_AF-A0A832GYT6-F1
#
_entry.id   AF-A0A832GYT6-F1
#
_cell.length_a   1.000
_cell.length_b   1.000
_cell.length_c   1.000
_cell.angle_alpha   90.00
_cell.angle_beta   90.00
_cell.angle_gamma   90.00
#
_symmetry.space_group_name_H-M   'P 1'
#
loop_
_entity.id
_entity.type
_entity.pdbx_description
1 polymer ?
#
loop_
_entity_poly.entity_id
_entity_poly.type
_entity_poly.pdbx_seq_one_letter_code
_entity_poly.pdbx_strand_id
1 'polypeptide(L)'
;MKRSCLVITLSASCLGLASCSYQSFQSFHTTPTEAASAQTLAPNDSLQLARQLAWEAAVLVQNPPHSGDTWQEARVKWRQAIRLLEAIPPNQTISTQAKQKLVDYQRKYNAITQRLADEEMAVDAYEQAQVLAWQAAVTAQNPPHSLQVCQRAAERWQQAIHFVEKIPPRTTVS
;
A
#
# COMPACT_ATOMS: atom_id res chain seq x y z
N MET A 1 0.61 -39.66 -33.96
CA MET A 1 1.31 -39.79 -35.27
C MET A 1 0.32 -39.33 -36.32
N LYS A 2 0.52 -38.29 -37.13
CA LYS A 2 1.66 -38.01 -38.02
C LYS A 2 1.86 -36.50 -38.15
N ARG A 3 3.12 -36.09 -38.19
CA ARG A 3 3.61 -34.77 -38.61
C ARG A 3 3.71 -34.78 -40.13
N SER A 4 3.30 -33.70 -40.79
CA SER A 4 3.62 -33.47 -42.20
C SER A 4 4.48 -32.22 -42.31
N CYS A 5 5.78 -32.44 -42.51
CA CYS A 5 6.74 -31.46 -43.02
C CYS A 5 6.57 -31.35 -44.53
N LEU A 6 6.66 -30.13 -45.07
CA LEU A 6 7.04 -29.90 -46.46
C LEU A 6 8.32 -29.05 -46.47
N VAL A 7 9.13 -29.27 -47.49
CA VAL A 7 10.60 -29.18 -47.53
C VAL A 7 10.99 -28.32 -48.74
N ILE A 8 11.87 -27.32 -48.50
CA ILE A 8 13.01 -26.82 -49.32
C ILE A 8 12.69 -26.19 -50.71
N THR A 9 13.24 -25.02 -51.07
CA THR A 9 14.49 -24.85 -51.90
C THR A 9 15.13 -23.44 -51.75
N LEU A 10 16.42 -23.37 -51.39
CA LEU A 10 17.64 -23.08 -52.21
C LEU A 10 17.71 -21.63 -52.77
N SER A 11 18.53 -20.72 -52.23
CA SER A 11 20.00 -20.52 -52.35
C SER A 11 20.41 -19.51 -53.44
N ALA A 12 21.09 -18.43 -53.05
CA ALA A 12 21.97 -17.57 -53.87
C ALA A 12 22.56 -16.49 -52.94
N SER A 13 23.81 -16.04 -52.95
CA SER A 13 25.06 -16.41 -53.62
C SER A 13 26.17 -15.71 -52.82
N CYS A 14 27.33 -16.35 -52.68
CA CYS A 14 28.54 -15.69 -52.19
C CYS A 14 29.03 -14.64 -53.19
N LEU A 15 29.71 -13.58 -52.73
CA LEU A 15 31.05 -13.16 -53.18
C LEU A 15 31.43 -11.78 -52.61
N GLY A 16 32.68 -11.64 -52.18
CA GLY A 16 33.45 -10.40 -52.32
C GLY A 16 33.70 -9.58 -51.05
N LEU A 17 34.68 -10.00 -50.24
CA LEU A 17 35.36 -9.12 -49.29
C LEU A 17 36.30 -8.19 -50.07
N ALA A 18 35.96 -6.90 -50.16
CA ALA A 18 36.85 -5.85 -50.59
C ALA A 18 37.09 -4.89 -49.42
N SER A 19 38.37 -4.79 -49.05
CA SER A 19 38.96 -3.88 -48.09
C SER A 19 38.73 -2.40 -48.46
N CYS A 20 38.30 -1.59 -47.50
CA CYS A 20 38.51 -0.14 -47.55
C CYS A 20 38.98 0.35 -46.17
N SER A 21 40.14 1.00 -46.18
CA SER A 21 40.91 1.47 -45.04
C SER A 21 40.48 2.85 -44.55
N TYR A 22 40.67 3.06 -43.23
CA TYR A 22 40.91 4.33 -42.55
C TYR A 22 39.93 5.49 -42.78
N GLN A 23 39.02 5.68 -41.82
CA GLN A 23 38.64 7.02 -41.36
C GLN A 23 38.47 6.98 -39.84
N SER A 24 39.20 7.85 -39.16
CA SER A 24 39.21 8.09 -37.73
C SER A 24 37.81 8.42 -37.20
N PHE A 25 37.25 7.52 -36.39
CA PHE A 25 36.12 7.85 -35.51
C PHE A 25 36.69 8.16 -34.12
N GLN A 26 36.50 9.41 -33.72
CA GLN A 26 36.88 9.92 -32.40
C GLN A 26 36.27 9.07 -31.30
N SER A 27 37.04 8.90 -30.24
CA SER A 27 36.69 8.19 -29.01
C SER A 27 35.37 8.72 -28.43
N PHE A 28 34.28 7.99 -28.65
CA PHE A 28 33.11 8.09 -27.79
C PHE A 28 33.47 7.41 -26.47
N HIS A 29 34.01 8.18 -25.53
CA HIS A 29 33.94 7.84 -24.13
C HIS A 29 32.46 7.85 -23.74
N THR A 30 31.85 6.67 -23.77
CA THR A 30 30.61 6.42 -23.05
C THR A 30 30.98 6.33 -21.57
N THR A 31 30.84 7.45 -20.85
CA THR A 31 30.60 7.38 -19.41
C THR A 31 29.11 7.10 -19.19
N PRO A 32 28.76 6.00 -18.50
CA PRO A 32 27.38 5.63 -18.27
C PRO A 32 26.86 6.31 -17.00
N THR A 33 26.19 7.45 -17.10
CA THR A 33 25.38 7.97 -15.97
C THR A 33 24.28 8.89 -16.48
N GLU A 34 23.43 8.36 -17.35
CA GLU A 34 22.12 8.96 -17.66
C GLU A 34 21.04 7.90 -17.50
N ALA A 35 20.98 7.32 -16.29
CA ALA A 35 19.87 6.54 -15.80
C ALA A 35 19.66 6.93 -14.33
N ALA A 36 18.48 7.45 -14.01
CA ALA A 36 17.97 7.84 -12.68
C ALA A 36 18.28 9.27 -12.18
N SER A 37 17.94 10.30 -12.95
CA SER A 37 17.55 11.59 -12.36
C SER A 37 16.09 11.52 -11.92
N ALA A 38 15.85 11.02 -10.71
CA ALA A 38 14.63 11.39 -9.99
C ALA A 38 14.63 12.92 -9.91
N GLN A 39 13.68 13.56 -10.61
CA GLN A 39 13.59 15.01 -10.67
C GLN A 39 13.48 15.55 -9.23
N THR A 40 14.55 16.17 -8.75
CA THR A 40 14.57 16.76 -7.42
C THR A 40 13.76 18.05 -7.51
N LEU A 41 12.59 18.08 -6.88
CA LEU A 41 11.76 19.27 -6.81
C LEU A 41 12.54 20.40 -6.12
N ALA A 42 12.33 21.64 -6.55
CA ALA A 42 12.91 22.78 -5.84
C ALA A 42 12.45 22.77 -4.37
N PRO A 43 13.26 23.26 -3.41
CA PRO A 43 12.93 23.16 -1.98
C PRO A 43 11.58 23.79 -1.60
N ASN A 44 11.21 24.91 -2.25
CA ASN A 44 9.91 25.55 -2.05
C ASN A 44 8.75 24.69 -2.59
N ASP A 45 8.92 24.11 -3.79
CA ASP A 45 7.92 23.24 -4.41
C ASP A 45 7.71 21.97 -3.59
N SER A 46 8.79 21.39 -3.06
CA SER A 46 8.75 20.25 -2.14
C SER A 46 7.93 20.57 -0.88
N LEU A 47 8.16 21.73 -0.27
CA LEU A 47 7.43 22.18 0.90
C LEU A 47 5.94 22.44 0.59
N GLN A 48 5.64 23.04 -0.57
CA GLN A 48 4.27 23.29 -0.99
C GLN A 48 3.51 21.99 -1.26
N LEU A 49 4.09 21.06 -2.02
CA LEU A 49 3.48 19.77 -2.31
C LEU A 49 3.29 18.94 -1.03
N ALA A 50 4.25 18.98 -0.10
CA ALA A 50 4.10 18.33 1.20
C ALA A 50 2.90 18.87 1.98
N ARG A 51 2.64 20.19 1.93
CA ARG A 51 1.45 20.79 2.56
C ARG A 51 0.16 20.36 1.89
N GLN A 52 0.13 20.29 0.57
CA GLN A 52 -1.04 19.83 -0.16
C GLN A 52 -1.39 18.39 0.21
N LEU A 53 -0.42 17.47 0.13
CA LEU A 53 -0.62 16.07 0.49
C LEU A 53 -1.06 15.89 1.94
N ALA A 54 -0.48 16.66 2.87
CA ALA A 54 -0.89 16.68 4.27
C ALA A 54 -2.34 17.18 4.46
N TRP A 55 -2.75 18.19 3.70
CA TRP A 55 -4.12 18.69 3.73
C TRP A 55 -5.10 17.65 3.18
N GLU A 56 -4.81 17.05 2.03
CA GLU A 56 -5.62 15.97 1.45
C GLU A 56 -5.75 14.79 2.42
N ALA A 57 -4.65 14.37 3.04
CA ALA A 57 -4.64 13.31 4.04
C ALA A 57 -5.51 13.65 5.25
N ALA A 58 -5.51 14.91 5.70
CA ALA A 58 -6.35 15.37 6.79
C ALA A 58 -7.83 15.42 6.39
N VAL A 59 -8.15 15.80 5.16
CA VAL A 59 -9.51 15.85 4.61
C VAL A 59 -10.12 14.46 4.50
N LEU A 60 -9.37 13.48 3.99
CA LEU A 60 -9.83 12.09 3.84
C LEU A 60 -10.40 11.50 5.13
N VAL A 61 -9.85 11.89 6.28
CA VAL A 61 -10.14 11.26 7.58
C VAL A 61 -10.95 12.14 8.52
N GLN A 62 -11.54 13.22 8.02
CA GLN A 62 -12.46 14.03 8.82
C GLN A 62 -13.73 13.24 9.12
N ASN A 63 -14.31 13.43 10.31
CA ASN A 63 -15.57 12.82 10.71
C ASN A 63 -15.60 11.27 10.57
N PRO A 64 -14.70 10.55 11.27
CA PRO A 64 -14.73 9.08 11.30
C PRO A 64 -16.07 8.53 11.85
N PRO A 65 -16.43 7.26 11.58
CA PRO A 65 -15.56 6.17 11.13
C PRO A 65 -15.32 6.14 9.60
N HIS A 66 -14.21 5.52 9.21
CA HIS A 66 -13.80 5.33 7.80
C HIS A 66 -13.26 3.91 7.61
N SER A 67 -13.36 3.38 6.39
CA SER A 67 -12.82 2.06 6.07
C SER A 67 -11.29 2.02 6.16
N GLY A 68 -10.74 0.81 6.25
CA GLY A 68 -9.29 0.58 6.18
C GLY A 68 -8.64 1.21 4.95
N ASP A 69 -9.29 1.15 3.78
CA ASP A 69 -8.78 1.76 2.55
C ASP A 69 -8.62 3.29 2.66
N THR A 70 -9.60 3.98 3.26
CA THR A 70 -9.52 5.43 3.48
C THR A 70 -8.41 5.81 4.46
N TRP A 71 -8.26 5.06 5.56
CA TRP A 71 -7.14 5.26 6.49
C TRP A 71 -5.79 5.00 5.84
N GLN A 72 -5.71 3.95 5.01
CA GLN A 72 -4.52 3.58 4.27
C GLN A 72 -4.12 4.66 3.25
N GLU A 73 -5.08 5.22 2.51
CA GLU A 73 -4.82 6.31 1.58
C GLU A 73 -4.26 7.54 2.31
N ALA A 74 -4.87 7.93 3.43
CA ALA A 74 -4.37 9.03 4.25
C ALA A 74 -2.95 8.74 4.79
N ARG A 75 -2.68 7.50 5.23
CA ARG A 75 -1.35 7.06 5.68
C ARG A 75 -0.31 7.24 4.58
N VAL A 76 -0.63 6.84 3.35
CA VAL A 76 0.25 6.99 2.18
C VAL A 76 0.55 8.46 1.89
N LYS A 77 -0.48 9.33 1.87
CA LYS A 77 -0.31 10.77 1.64
C LYS A 77 0.54 11.44 2.72
N TRP A 78 0.34 11.10 4.00
CA TRP A 78 1.21 11.56 5.08
C TRP A 78 2.67 11.14 4.87
N ARG A 79 2.91 9.88 4.47
CA ARG A 79 4.26 9.38 4.19
C ARG A 79 4.91 10.10 3.01
N GLN A 80 4.16 10.37 1.95
CA GLN A 80 4.65 11.12 0.80
C GLN A 80 5.03 12.56 1.20
N ALA A 81 4.19 13.23 1.99
CA ALA A 81 4.48 14.56 2.51
C ALA A 81 5.76 14.59 3.36
N ILE A 82 5.94 13.58 4.24
CA ILE A 82 7.15 13.42 5.05
C ILE A 82 8.41 13.31 4.17
N ARG A 83 8.39 12.44 3.15
CA ARG A 83 9.55 12.25 2.27
C ARG A 83 9.96 13.53 1.54
N LEU A 84 8.99 14.34 1.12
CA LEU A 84 9.27 15.64 0.48
C LEU A 84 9.97 16.60 1.43
N LEU A 85 9.57 16.62 2.71
CA LEU A 85 10.22 17.46 3.72
C LEU A 85 11.61 16.96 4.11
N GLU A 86 11.81 15.64 4.16
CA GLU A 86 13.12 15.01 4.42
C GLU A 86 14.13 15.26 3.31
N ALA A 87 13.67 15.40 2.06
CA ALA A 87 14.52 15.68 0.91
C ALA A 87 15.04 17.13 0.86
N ILE A 88 14.48 18.05 1.67
CA ILE A 88 14.90 19.46 1.70
C ILE A 88 16.28 19.58 2.37
N PRO A 89 17.31 20.10 1.67
CA PRO A 89 18.64 20.25 2.25
C PRO A 89 18.64 21.20 3.47
N PRO A 90 19.52 21.01 4.45
CA PRO A 90 19.53 21.80 5.68
C PRO A 90 20.03 23.25 5.51
N ASN A 91 20.67 23.57 4.38
CA ASN A 91 21.23 24.88 4.06
C ASN A 91 20.27 25.81 3.30
N GLN A 92 19.00 25.42 3.15
CA GLN A 92 17.99 26.23 2.47
C GLN A 92 17.32 27.19 3.45
N THR A 93 16.87 28.35 2.96
CA THR A 93 16.13 29.32 3.79
C THR A 93 14.88 28.71 4.43
N ILE A 94 14.24 27.75 3.75
CA ILE A 94 13.01 27.10 4.22
C ILE A 94 13.24 25.89 5.14
N SER A 95 14.49 25.49 5.42
CA SER A 95 14.79 24.25 6.14
C SER A 95 14.22 24.24 7.57
N THR A 96 14.22 25.39 8.25
CA THR A 96 13.62 25.51 9.60
C THR A 96 12.12 25.20 9.55
N GLN A 97 11.42 25.74 8.56
CA GLN A 97 9.99 25.52 8.38
C GLN A 97 9.67 24.07 7.98
N ALA A 98 10.50 23.47 7.12
CA ALA A 98 10.38 22.06 6.74
C ALA A 98 10.54 21.14 7.95
N LYS A 99 11.55 21.37 8.80
CA LYS A 99 11.78 20.59 10.03
C LYS A 99 10.61 20.69 11.02
N GLN A 100 10.04 21.88 11.19
CA GLN A 100 8.85 22.05 12.04
C GLN A 100 7.67 21.23 11.52
N LYS A 101 7.37 21.29 10.22
CA LYS A 101 6.29 20.51 9.62
C LYS A 101 6.56 19.01 9.64
N LEU A 102 7.81 18.59 9.51
CA LEU A 102 8.20 17.19 9.57
C LEU A 102 7.80 16.54 10.90
N VAL A 103 8.05 17.22 12.03
CA VAL A 103 7.66 16.75 13.36
C VAL A 103 6.14 16.58 13.47
N ASP A 104 5.38 17.56 13.00
CA ASP A 104 3.91 17.49 12.99
C ASP A 104 3.41 16.33 12.13
N TYR A 105 3.99 16.14 10.95
CA TYR A 105 3.54 15.15 9.97
C TYR A 105 3.88 13.74 10.42
N GLN A 106 5.04 13.53 11.05
CA GLN A 106 5.40 12.25 11.67
C GLN A 106 4.42 11.86 12.77
N ARG A 107 4.01 12.83 13.62
CA ARG A 107 2.98 12.58 14.64
C ARG A 107 1.65 12.17 14.01
N LYS A 108 1.21 12.87 12.96
CA LYS A 108 -0.04 12.56 12.26
C LYS A 108 0.03 11.21 11.54
N TYR A 109 1.16 10.89 10.91
CA TYR A 109 1.39 9.59 10.29
C TYR A 109 1.28 8.44 11.30
N ASN A 110 1.88 8.59 12.48
CA ASN A 110 1.80 7.58 13.54
C ASN A 110 0.36 7.41 14.04
N ALA A 111 -0.37 8.51 14.23
CA ALA A 111 -1.77 8.47 14.63
C ALA A 111 -2.66 7.75 13.59
N ILE A 112 -2.48 8.04 12.30
CA ILE A 112 -3.22 7.37 11.23
C ILE A 112 -2.83 5.89 11.10
N THR A 113 -1.56 5.57 11.34
CA THR A 113 -1.10 4.17 11.34
C THR A 113 -1.77 3.38 12.46
N GLN A 114 -1.90 3.96 13.65
CA GLN A 114 -2.65 3.32 14.74
C GLN A 114 -4.13 3.17 14.40
N ARG A 115 -4.75 4.21 13.81
CA ARG A 115 -6.16 4.14 13.41
C ARG A 115 -6.45 3.04 12.39
N LEU A 116 -5.57 2.88 11.42
CA LEU A 116 -5.68 1.78 10.46
C LEU A 116 -5.59 0.42 11.16
N ALA A 117 -4.64 0.24 12.08
CA ALA A 117 -4.52 -1.02 12.83
C ALA A 117 -5.75 -1.29 13.70
N ASP A 118 -6.32 -0.26 14.35
CA ASP A 118 -7.56 -0.39 15.13
C ASP A 118 -8.74 -0.82 14.24
N GLU A 119 -8.85 -0.25 13.04
CA GLU A 119 -9.90 -0.58 12.06
C GLU A 119 -9.75 -2.00 11.52
N GLU A 120 -8.53 -2.41 11.12
CA GLU A 120 -8.24 -3.78 10.65
C GLU A 120 -8.58 -4.80 11.74
N MET A 121 -8.14 -4.56 12.98
CA MET A 121 -8.44 -5.43 14.11
C MET A 121 -9.95 -5.51 14.40
N ALA A 122 -10.67 -4.39 14.26
CA ALA A 122 -12.11 -4.36 14.46
C ALA A 122 -12.85 -5.22 13.45
N VAL A 123 -12.53 -5.06 12.16
CA VAL A 123 -13.14 -5.83 11.08
C VAL A 123 -12.87 -7.33 11.27
N ASP A 124 -11.62 -7.71 11.53
CA ASP A 124 -11.24 -9.11 11.78
C ASP A 124 -11.97 -9.72 12.99
N ALA A 125 -12.12 -8.95 14.08
CA ALA A 125 -12.83 -9.40 15.27
C ALA A 125 -14.33 -9.56 14.99
N TYR A 126 -14.91 -8.61 14.27
CA TYR A 126 -16.32 -8.64 13.90
C TYR A 126 -16.65 -9.83 12.98
N GLU A 127 -15.80 -10.12 11.98
CA GLU A 127 -15.95 -11.29 11.11
C GLU A 127 -15.88 -12.61 11.89
N GLN A 128 -14.92 -12.74 12.81
CA GLN A 128 -14.81 -13.92 13.67
C GLN A 128 -16.04 -14.10 14.57
N ALA A 129 -16.56 -13.01 15.13
CA ALA A 129 -17.80 -13.04 15.90
C ALA A 129 -18.99 -13.52 15.06
N GLN A 130 -19.13 -13.02 13.83
CA GLN A 130 -20.20 -13.45 12.91
C GLN A 130 -20.12 -14.94 12.58
N VAL A 131 -18.92 -15.46 12.29
CA VAL A 131 -18.72 -16.89 12.01
C VAL A 131 -19.14 -17.75 13.20
N LEU A 132 -18.72 -17.39 14.42
CA LEU A 132 -19.06 -18.13 15.64
C LEU A 132 -20.56 -18.06 15.96
N ALA A 133 -21.17 -16.88 15.80
CA ALA A 133 -22.60 -16.66 15.94
C ALA A 133 -23.39 -17.54 14.95
N TRP A 134 -23.00 -17.57 13.68
CA TRP A 134 -23.62 -18.40 12.67
C TRP A 134 -23.49 -19.90 13.00
N GLN A 135 -22.31 -20.35 13.40
CA GLN A 135 -22.10 -21.74 13.83
C GLN A 135 -22.95 -22.12 15.04
N ALA A 136 -23.13 -21.20 15.99
CA ALA A 136 -23.99 -21.40 17.14
C ALA A 136 -25.46 -21.54 16.72
N ALA A 137 -25.94 -20.66 15.84
CA ALA A 137 -27.30 -20.71 15.30
C ALA A 137 -27.57 -22.02 14.55
N VAL A 138 -26.66 -22.44 13.67
CA VAL A 138 -26.75 -23.72 12.94
C VAL A 138 -26.71 -24.92 13.88
N THR A 139 -25.92 -24.86 14.95
CA THR A 139 -25.85 -25.95 15.94
C THR A 139 -27.18 -26.14 16.67
N ALA A 140 -27.89 -25.06 16.95
CA ALA A 140 -29.20 -25.06 17.62
C ALA A 140 -30.36 -24.87 16.64
N GLN A 141 -30.20 -25.28 15.37
CA GLN A 141 -31.27 -25.17 14.37
C GLN A 141 -32.22 -26.37 14.45
N ASN A 142 -33.52 -26.13 14.25
CA ASN A 142 -34.58 -27.15 14.19
C ASN A 142 -34.75 -27.95 15.51
N PRO A 143 -35.35 -27.34 16.55
CA PRO A 143 -35.60 -28.01 17.84
C PRO A 143 -36.57 -29.20 17.70
N PRO A 144 -36.59 -30.14 18.68
CA PRO A 144 -35.93 -30.10 20.00
C PRO A 144 -34.45 -30.52 20.02
N HIS A 145 -33.67 -30.00 20.99
CA HIS A 145 -32.23 -30.25 21.13
C HIS A 145 -31.87 -30.97 22.42
N SER A 146 -30.80 -31.77 22.39
CA SER A 146 -30.19 -32.33 23.60
C SER A 146 -29.44 -31.25 24.39
N LEU A 147 -29.25 -31.47 25.69
CA LEU A 147 -28.46 -30.57 26.54
C LEU A 147 -27.06 -30.30 25.96
N GLN A 148 -26.40 -31.32 25.41
CA GLN A 148 -25.07 -31.20 24.81
C GLN A 148 -25.06 -30.27 23.58
N VAL A 149 -26.11 -30.31 22.75
CA VAL A 149 -26.24 -29.41 21.59
C VAL A 149 -26.42 -27.96 22.05
N CYS A 150 -27.27 -27.74 23.07
CA CYS A 150 -27.46 -26.41 23.65
C CYS A 150 -26.18 -25.86 24.28
N GLN A 151 -25.44 -26.68 25.03
CA GLN A 151 -24.15 -26.28 25.64
C GLN A 151 -23.14 -25.85 24.57
N ARG A 152 -23.01 -26.65 23.50
CA ARG A 152 -22.08 -26.33 22.41
C ARG A 152 -22.46 -25.05 21.66
N ALA A 153 -23.76 -24.78 21.49
CA ALA A 153 -24.21 -23.52 20.91
C ALA A 153 -23.87 -22.33 21.85
N ALA A 154 -24.13 -22.48 23.16
CA ALA A 154 -23.81 -21.45 24.15
C ALA A 154 -22.31 -21.12 24.23
N GLU A 155 -21.44 -22.12 24.17
CA GLU A 155 -19.97 -21.92 24.13
C GLU A 155 -19.54 -21.07 22.93
N ARG A 156 -20.11 -21.32 21.75
CA ARG A 156 -19.81 -20.53 20.54
C ARG A 156 -20.33 -19.11 20.62
N TRP A 157 -21.52 -18.90 21.20
CA TRP A 157 -22.03 -17.56 21.49
C TRP A 157 -21.11 -16.81 22.45
N GLN A 158 -20.63 -17.46 23.50
CA GLN A 158 -19.68 -16.86 24.45
C GLN A 158 -18.39 -16.43 23.76
N GLN A 159 -17.86 -17.26 22.85
CA GLN A 159 -16.67 -16.91 22.07
C GLN A 159 -16.94 -15.74 21.12
N ALA A 160 -18.10 -15.69 20.47
CA ALA A 160 -18.48 -14.57 19.60
C ALA A 160 -18.52 -13.24 20.39
N ILE A 161 -19.11 -13.25 21.59
CA ILE A 161 -19.16 -12.09 22.49
C ILE A 161 -17.75 -11.62 22.84
N HIS A 162 -16.83 -12.52 23.18
CA HIS A 162 -15.43 -12.17 23.47
C HIS A 162 -14.71 -11.49 22.31
N PHE A 163 -15.08 -11.79 21.06
CA PHE A 163 -14.55 -11.06 19.91
C PHE A 163 -15.14 -9.66 19.79
N VAL A 164 -16.46 -9.52 19.97
CA VAL A 164 -17.14 -8.21 19.93
C VAL A 164 -16.64 -7.28 21.03
N GLU A 165 -16.37 -7.80 22.23
CA GLU A 165 -15.84 -7.03 23.37
C GLU A 165 -14.47 -6.39 23.10
N LYS A 166 -13.71 -6.92 22.14
CA LYS A 166 -12.39 -6.41 21.76
C LYS A 166 -12.42 -5.34 20.68
N ILE A 167 -13.58 -5.10 20.06
CA ILE A 167 -13.71 -4.13 18.98
C ILE A 167 -13.42 -2.72 19.54
N PRO A 168 -12.39 -2.01 19.03
CA PRO A 168 -12.10 -0.65 19.46
C PRO A 168 -13.27 0.29 19.13
N PRO A 169 -13.50 1.33 19.94
CA PRO A 169 -14.54 2.32 19.64
C PRO A 169 -14.16 3.19 18.45
N ARG A 170 -15.19 3.63 17.70
CA ARG A 170 -15.07 4.53 16.52
C ARG A 170 -14.39 3.88 15.32
N THR A 171 -14.61 2.59 15.14
CA THR A 171 -14.31 1.86 13.91
C THR A 171 -15.60 1.71 13.10
N THR A 172 -15.54 1.17 11.89
CA THR A 172 -16.76 1.00 11.06
C THR A 172 -17.72 -0.07 11.61
N VAL A 173 -17.25 -0.93 12.51
CA VAL A 173 -18.00 -2.08 13.06
C VAL A 173 -18.23 -2.02 14.58
N SER A 174 -17.92 -0.88 15.21
CA SER A 174 -18.15 -0.64 16.66
C SER A 174 -19.54 -0.10 16.97
#